data_AF-A0AAN8GCY8-F1
#
_entry.id   AF-A0AAN8GCY8-F1
#
_cell.length_a   1.000
_cell.length_b   1.000
_cell.length_c   1.000
_cell.angle_alpha   90.00
_cell.angle_beta   90.00
_cell.angle_gamma   90.00
#
_symmetry.space_group_name_H-M   'P 1'
#
loop_
_entity.id
_entity.type
_entity.pdbx_description
1 polymer ?
#
loop_
_entity_poly.entity_id
_entity_poly.type
_entity_poly.pdbx_seq_one_letter_code
_entity_poly.pdbx_strand_id
1 'polypeptide(L)'
;MWVGQLWLTCVLLVLVTSTSALFEDQVGKFDWRHQYVGCPLQVHFDESGKNDRLLVSTRENVIASLSANTGHLVWRRIQEDGKRVALTSVADETTMYTVSDSGRVVRAWNKRNGALQWQT
;
A
#
# COMPACT_ATOMS: atom_id res chain seq x y z
N MET A 1 19.54 30.78 35.57
CA MET A 1 18.33 30.24 34.92
C MET A 1 18.01 30.92 33.59
N TRP A 2 18.01 32.26 33.50
CA TRP A 2 17.65 33.00 32.28
C TRP A 2 18.54 32.78 31.03
N VAL A 3 19.87 32.67 31.19
CA VAL A 3 20.81 32.52 30.05
C VAL A 3 20.66 31.16 29.34
N GLY A 4 20.48 30.08 30.11
CA GLY A 4 20.26 28.75 29.53
C GLY A 4 18.93 28.67 28.77
N GLN A 5 17.91 29.38 29.24
CA GLN A 5 16.61 29.45 28.59
C GLN A 5 16.66 30.24 27.28
N LEU A 6 17.41 31.36 27.25
CA LEU A 6 17.68 32.12 26.02
C LEU A 6 18.45 31.30 24.98
N TRP A 7 19.48 30.56 25.43
CA TRP A 7 20.26 29.71 24.54
C TRP A 7 19.40 28.60 23.92
N LEU A 8 18.58 27.94 24.73
CA LEU A 8 17.64 26.92 24.27
C LEU A 8 16.63 27.49 23.25
N THR A 9 16.10 28.70 23.49
CA THR A 9 15.17 29.34 22.55
C THR A 9 15.84 29.72 21.22
N CYS A 10 17.09 30.17 21.23
CA CYS A 10 17.85 30.45 20.00
C CYS A 10 18.10 29.17 19.19
N VAL A 11 18.47 28.07 19.86
CA VAL A 11 18.66 26.77 19.19
C VAL A 11 17.35 26.29 18.53
N LEU A 12 16.22 26.41 19.24
CA LEU A 12 14.91 26.06 18.69
C LEU A 12 14.53 26.91 17.47
N LEU A 13 14.80 28.22 17.48
CA LEU A 13 14.52 29.10 16.35
C LEU A 13 15.33 28.72 15.10
N VAL A 14 16.62 28.41 15.26
CA VAL A 14 17.49 27.99 14.15
C VAL A 14 17.01 26.66 13.54
N LEU A 15 16.58 25.72 14.39
CA LEU A 15 16.07 24.43 13.94
C LEU A 15 14.76 24.56 13.14
N VAL A 16 13.86 25.45 13.54
CA VAL A 16 12.59 25.71 12.82
C VAL A 16 12.84 26.31 11.45
N THR A 17 13.84 27.18 11.28
CA THR A 17 14.15 27.81 9.99
C THR A 17 14.94 26.91 9.03
N SER A 18 15.45 25.76 9.51
CA SER A 18 16.31 24.87 8.71
C SER A 18 15.53 23.88 7.84
N THR A 19 14.19 23.92 7.86
CA THR A 19 13.38 22.99 7.06
C THR A 19 13.16 23.56 5.66
N SER A 20 13.87 23.03 4.66
CA SER A 20 13.54 23.26 3.25
C SER A 20 12.41 22.33 2.83
N ALA A 21 11.27 22.88 2.45
CA ALA A 21 10.18 22.17 1.80
C ALA A 21 10.22 22.40 0.29
N LEU A 22 9.71 21.44 -0.50
CA LEU A 22 9.54 21.61 -1.93
C LEU A 22 8.39 22.61 -2.19
N PHE A 23 8.56 23.50 -3.18
CA PHE A 23 7.46 24.37 -3.60
C PHE A 23 6.36 23.57 -4.31
N GLU A 24 5.11 24.01 -4.20
CA GLU A 24 3.95 23.34 -4.81
C GLU A 24 4.12 23.17 -6.33
N ASP A 25 4.67 24.19 -7.00
CA ASP A 25 4.88 24.17 -8.45
C ASP A 25 5.99 23.20 -8.89
N GLN A 26 6.78 22.67 -7.97
CA GLN A 26 7.88 21.74 -8.27
C GLN A 26 7.44 20.27 -8.19
N VAL A 27 6.29 19.98 -7.58
CA VAL A 27 5.79 18.62 -7.41
C VAL A 27 5.53 17.97 -8.77
N GLY A 28 6.17 16.83 -9.03
CA GLY A 28 5.94 16.05 -10.25
C GLY A 28 6.59 16.59 -11.52
N LYS A 29 7.31 17.72 -11.48
CA LYS A 29 8.14 18.19 -12.60
C LYS A 29 9.41 17.36 -12.76
N PHE A 30 10.01 16.94 -11.65
CA PHE A 30 11.28 16.21 -11.62
C PHE A 30 11.18 14.83 -10.95
N ASP A 31 10.02 14.51 -10.39
CA ASP A 31 9.79 13.25 -9.68
C ASP A 31 9.04 12.25 -10.57
N TRP A 32 9.54 11.02 -10.64
CA TRP A 32 8.79 9.88 -11.19
C TRP A 32 8.64 8.80 -10.13
N ARG A 33 7.49 8.12 -10.12
CA ARG A 33 7.25 6.97 -9.25
C ARG A 33 6.55 5.85 -10.00
N HIS A 34 7.27 4.77 -10.22
CA HIS A 34 6.69 3.53 -10.72
C HIS A 34 6.36 2.60 -9.55
N GLN A 35 5.14 2.09 -9.55
CA GLN A 35 4.65 1.19 -8.52
C GLN A 35 4.51 -0.21 -9.12
N TYR A 36 5.24 -1.16 -8.55
CA TYR A 36 5.18 -2.57 -8.92
C TYR A 36 4.55 -3.40 -7.81
N VAL A 37 4.08 -4.59 -8.18
CA VAL A 37 3.47 -5.55 -7.26
C VAL A 37 4.39 -6.74 -6.94
N GLY A 38 5.40 -6.99 -7.77
CA GLY A 38 6.30 -8.14 -7.63
C GLY A 38 5.93 -9.31 -8.55
N CYS A 39 6.37 -10.51 -8.20
CA CYS A 39 6.15 -11.73 -8.99
C CYS A 39 4.78 -12.34 -8.63
N PRO A 40 3.83 -12.43 -9.58
CA PRO A 40 2.50 -12.98 -9.31
C PRO A 40 2.59 -14.47 -8.97
N LEU A 41 1.90 -14.86 -7.89
CA LEU A 41 1.67 -16.25 -7.49
C LEU A 41 0.30 -16.74 -7.93
N GLN A 42 -0.72 -15.90 -7.72
CA GLN A 42 -2.09 -16.21 -8.09
C GLN A 42 -2.74 -14.97 -8.72
N VAL A 43 -3.51 -15.19 -9.77
CA VAL A 43 -4.23 -14.16 -10.49
C VAL A 43 -5.67 -14.62 -10.66
N HIS A 44 -6.60 -13.76 -10.28
CA HIS A 44 -8.04 -13.98 -10.44
C HIS A 44 -8.62 -12.89 -11.34
N PHE A 45 -9.35 -13.31 -12.36
CA PHE A 45 -10.15 -12.42 -13.19
C PHE A 45 -11.46 -12.15 -12.47
N ASP A 46 -11.72 -10.88 -12.13
CA ASP A 46 -12.96 -10.45 -11.51
C ASP A 46 -13.89 -9.93 -12.60
N GLU A 47 -14.78 -10.81 -13.06
CA GLU A 47 -15.82 -10.52 -14.05
C GLU A 47 -17.10 -9.97 -13.38
N SER A 48 -17.15 -9.87 -12.04
CA SER A 48 -18.40 -9.60 -11.30
C SER A 48 -18.84 -8.12 -11.29
N GLY A 49 -18.54 -7.35 -12.34
CA GLY A 49 -19.03 -5.97 -12.47
C GLY A 49 -18.66 -5.28 -13.78
N LYS A 50 -19.03 -3.99 -13.91
CA LYS A 50 -18.78 -3.19 -15.12
C LYS A 50 -17.32 -2.94 -15.49
N ASN A 51 -16.39 -3.15 -14.55
CA ASN A 51 -14.97 -2.86 -14.76
C ASN A 51 -14.17 -4.14 -14.52
N ASP A 52 -13.69 -4.73 -15.62
CA ASP A 52 -12.80 -5.88 -15.61
C ASP A 52 -11.52 -5.56 -14.85
N ARG A 53 -11.23 -6.39 -13.84
CA ARG A 53 -10.08 -6.20 -12.96
C ARG A 53 -9.41 -7.54 -12.66
N LEU A 54 -8.10 -7.48 -12.47
CA LEU A 54 -7.26 -8.60 -12.07
C LEU A 54 -6.93 -8.44 -10.60
N LEU A 55 -7.29 -9.43 -9.80
CA LEU A 55 -6.81 -9.51 -8.42
C LEU A 55 -5.55 -10.38 -8.41
N VAL A 56 -4.48 -9.85 -7.86
CA VAL A 56 -3.16 -10.47 -7.89
C VAL A 56 -2.65 -10.63 -6.47
N SER A 57 -2.21 -11.84 -6.12
CA SER A 57 -1.35 -12.09 -4.96
C SER A 57 0.07 -12.42 -5.44
N THR A 58 1.08 -11.96 -4.71
CA THR A 58 2.48 -12.01 -5.13
C THR A 58 3.38 -12.65 -4.07
N ARG A 59 4.60 -13.00 -4.47
CA ARG A 59 5.62 -13.58 -3.56
C ARG A 59 6.16 -12.56 -2.56
N GLU A 60 6.05 -11.27 -2.88
CA GLU A 60 6.52 -10.14 -2.09
C GLU A 60 5.50 -9.71 -1.01
N ASN A 61 4.56 -10.61 -0.66
CA ASN A 61 3.48 -10.35 0.28
C ASN A 61 2.59 -9.16 -0.12
N VAL A 62 2.47 -8.89 -1.42
CA VAL A 62 1.60 -7.84 -1.95
C VAL A 62 0.33 -8.46 -2.52
N ILE A 63 -0.80 -7.86 -2.19
CA ILE A 63 -2.06 -8.04 -2.88
C ILE A 63 -2.44 -6.77 -3.62
N ALA A 64 -2.99 -6.91 -4.82
CA ALA A 64 -3.32 -5.77 -5.65
C ALA A 64 -4.53 -6.04 -6.53
N SER A 65 -5.18 -4.95 -6.94
CA SER A 65 -6.10 -4.95 -8.08
C SER A 65 -5.49 -4.15 -9.22
N LEU A 66 -5.48 -4.75 -10.40
CA LEU A 66 -5.08 -4.12 -11.65
C LEU A 66 -6.30 -4.00 -12.57
N SER A 67 -6.35 -2.95 -13.39
CA SER A 67 -7.31 -2.91 -14.49
C SER A 67 -6.95 -3.98 -15.52
N ALA A 68 -7.89 -4.85 -15.91
CA ALA A 68 -7.61 -5.87 -16.92
C ALA A 68 -7.34 -5.25 -18.31
N ASN A 69 -7.96 -4.10 -18.58
CA ASN A 69 -7.84 -3.40 -19.86
C ASN A 69 -6.50 -2.68 -20.04
N THR A 70 -5.96 -2.11 -18.97
CA THR A 70 -4.79 -1.20 -19.05
C THR A 70 -3.57 -1.68 -18.28
N GLY A 71 -3.75 -2.65 -17.37
CA GLY A 71 -2.71 -3.06 -16.41
C GLY A 71 -2.42 -2.04 -15.31
N HIS A 72 -3.12 -0.90 -15.28
CA HIS A 72 -2.90 0.11 -14.25
C HIS A 72 -3.27 -0.40 -12.86
N LEU A 73 -2.46 -0.01 -11.88
CA LEU A 73 -2.69 -0.33 -10.48
C LEU A 73 -3.88 0.46 -9.93
N VAL A 74 -4.94 -0.23 -9.52
CA VAL A 74 -6.12 0.36 -8.89
C VAL A 74 -5.89 0.54 -7.40
N TRP A 75 -5.44 -0.51 -6.73
CA TRP A 75 -5.03 -0.47 -5.33
C TRP A 75 -3.98 -1.55 -5.05
N ARG A 76 -3.17 -1.33 -4.01
CA ARG A 76 -2.20 -2.31 -3.48
C ARG A 76 -2.18 -2.32 -1.96
N ARG A 77 -1.96 -3.48 -1.37
CA ARG A 77 -1.67 -3.66 0.05
C ARG A 77 -0.45 -4.56 0.20
N ILE A 78 0.53 -4.06 0.95
CA ILE A 78 1.72 -4.81 1.33
C ILE A 78 1.41 -5.38 2.72
N GLN A 79 1.49 -6.70 2.86
CA GLN A 79 1.28 -7.34 4.16
C GLN A 79 2.59 -7.33 4.95
N GLU A 80 2.52 -6.95 6.22
CA GLU A 80 3.68 -6.83 7.12
C GLU A 80 4.23 -8.17 7.61
N ASP A 81 3.66 -9.28 7.13
CA ASP A 81 4.06 -10.62 7.57
C ASP A 81 5.53 -10.86 7.21
N GLY A 82 6.37 -11.01 8.23
CA GLY A 82 7.83 -11.09 8.08
C GLY A 82 8.30 -12.38 7.42
N LYS A 83 7.42 -13.37 7.30
CA LYS A 83 7.71 -14.60 6.56
C LYS A 83 7.11 -14.49 5.16
N ARG A 84 7.95 -14.75 4.14
CA ARG A 84 7.54 -14.90 2.74
C ARG A 84 6.81 -16.22 2.52
N VAL A 85 5.74 -16.46 3.28
CA VAL A 85 4.85 -17.59 3.06
C VAL A 85 3.94 -17.22 1.89
N ALA A 86 3.78 -18.14 0.94
CA ALA A 86 2.92 -17.93 -0.21
C ALA A 86 1.50 -17.56 0.24
N LEU A 87 1.09 -16.33 -0.08
CA LEU A 87 -0.27 -15.85 0.15
C LEU A 87 -1.23 -16.61 -0.77
N THR A 88 -2.09 -17.43 -0.18
CA THR A 88 -3.22 -18.02 -0.91
C THR A 88 -4.38 -17.03 -0.89
N SER A 89 -5.00 -16.82 -2.04
CA SER A 89 -6.11 -15.89 -2.18
C SER A 89 -7.29 -16.54 -2.90
N VAL A 90 -8.49 -16.17 -2.48
CA VAL A 90 -9.76 -16.52 -3.14
C VAL A 90 -10.60 -15.26 -3.17
N ALA A 91 -11.39 -15.10 -4.23
CA ALA A 91 -12.30 -13.98 -4.36
C ALA A 91 -13.73 -14.48 -4.59
N ASP A 92 -14.70 -13.84 -3.94
CA ASP A 92 -16.12 -13.94 -4.25
C ASP A 92 -16.58 -12.71 -5.06
N GLU A 93 -17.88 -12.43 -5.15
CA GLU A 93 -18.44 -11.29 -5.90
C GLU A 93 -18.11 -9.91 -5.31
N THR A 94 -17.77 -9.80 -4.03
CA THR A 94 -17.55 -8.49 -3.35
C THR A 94 -16.23 -8.40 -2.60
N THR A 95 -15.69 -9.55 -2.21
CA THR A 95 -14.65 -9.70 -1.20
C THR A 95 -13.55 -10.63 -1.70
N MET A 96 -12.31 -10.25 -1.40
CA MET A 96 -11.13 -11.08 -1.59
C MET A 96 -10.66 -11.56 -0.22
N TYR A 97 -10.53 -12.86 -0.06
CA TYR A 97 -9.97 -13.48 1.13
C TYR A 97 -8.53 -13.84 0.91
N THR A 98 -7.69 -13.59 1.92
CA THR A 98 -6.28 -13.96 1.90
C THR A 98 -5.92 -14.68 3.18
N VAL A 99 -5.13 -15.75 3.04
CA VAL A 99 -4.60 -16.51 4.17
C VAL A 99 -3.10 -16.29 4.24
N SER A 100 -2.61 -15.92 5.43
CA SER A 100 -1.22 -15.59 5.73
C SER A 100 -0.75 -16.27 7.03
N ASP A 101 0.52 -16.08 7.41
CA ASP A 101 1.18 -16.69 8.57
C ASP A 101 0.87 -18.19 8.71
N SER A 102 1.11 -18.96 7.64
CA SER A 102 0.87 -20.42 7.61
C SER A 102 -0.55 -20.86 7.98
N GLY A 103 -1.56 -20.04 7.69
CA GLY A 103 -2.96 -20.36 7.98
C GLY A 103 -3.52 -19.71 9.23
N ARG A 104 -2.70 -18.97 10.00
CA ARG A 104 -3.12 -18.38 11.27
C ARG A 104 -3.95 -17.12 11.11
N VAL A 105 -3.70 -16.36 10.04
CA VAL A 105 -4.34 -15.07 9.85
C VAL A 105 -5.12 -15.08 8.54
N VAL A 106 -6.42 -14.84 8.65
CA VAL A 106 -7.34 -14.70 7.52
C VAL A 106 -7.83 -13.28 7.45
N ARG A 107 -7.75 -12.67 6.27
CA ARG A 107 -8.20 -11.30 6.02
C ARG A 107 -9.22 -11.27 4.91
N ALA A 108 -10.27 -10.47 5.09
CA ALA A 108 -11.23 -10.13 4.06
C ALA A 108 -11.01 -8.70 3.59
N TRP A 109 -10.91 -8.54 2.27
CA TRP A 109 -10.65 -7.27 1.62
C TRP A 109 -11.80 -6.93 0.68
N ASN A 110 -12.24 -5.68 0.69
CA ASN A 110 -13.17 -5.21 -0.31
C ASN A 110 -12.48 -5.16 -1.69
N LYS A 111 -12.99 -5.89 -2.68
CA LYS A 111 -12.38 -5.99 -4.03
C LYS A 111 -12.26 -4.65 -4.74
N ARG A 112 -13.17 -3.70 -4.48
CA ARG A 112 -13.26 -2.44 -5.21
C ARG A 112 -12.16 -1.45 -4.80
N ASN A 113 -11.90 -1.33 -3.50
CA ASN A 113 -11.00 -0.30 -2.97
C ASN A 113 -9.82 -0.85 -2.15
N GLY A 114 -9.74 -2.17 -1.96
CA GLY A 114 -8.69 -2.81 -1.18
C GLY A 114 -8.74 -2.46 0.30
N ALA A 115 -9.89 -2.03 0.84
CA ALA A 115 -10.07 -1.80 2.27
C ALA A 115 -10.17 -3.14 3.01
N LEU A 116 -9.49 -3.25 4.17
CA LEU A 116 -9.66 -4.37 5.07
C LEU A 116 -11.05 -4.30 5.70
N GLN A 117 -11.86 -5.36 5.54
CA GLN A 117 -13.18 -5.45 6.15
C GLN A 117 -13.09 -6.10 7.53
N TRP A 118 -12.36 -7.20 7.65
CA TRP A 118 -12.10 -7.88 8.91
C TRP A 118 -10.84 -8.76 8.82
N GLN A 119 -10.31 -9.13 9.99
CA GLN A 119 -9.20 -10.07 10.15
C GLN A 119 -9.48 -10.97 11.36
N THR A 120 -9.15 -12.26 11.26
CA THR A 120 -9.12 -13.21 12.38
C THR A 120 -7.79 -13.96 12.43
#